data_AF-A0A950GXW9-F1
#
_entry.id   AF-A0A950GXW9-F1
#
_cell.length_a   1.000
_cell.length_b   1.000
_cell.length_c   1.000
_cell.angle_alpha   90.00
_cell.angle_beta   90.00
_cell.angle_gamma   90.00
#
_symmetry.space_group_name_H-M   'P 1'
#
loop_
_entity.id
_entity.type
_entity.pdbx_description
1 polymer ?
#
loop_
_entity_poly.entity_id
_entity_poly.type
_entity_poly.pdbx_seq_one_letter_code
_entity_poly.pdbx_strand_id
1 'polypeptide(L)'
;FFRDVLGLAHVDAHDGWLIFRLPPGELGVHPAAPPGAPSGHHELFLMCPDVVQAVAELRRRGAEVEGDIADRGFGLVTSVRVPGGGSLGLYQPKHPTAYDLEADDGTPPTSPRSAGYTVRPIGSVRGGRQQVEDDGWAAVTSRIELDPQELDESATTGLEEFSHLDVVYLFDRVDPAEVCRGARYPRGRHDWGLVGILAQRAKDRPNRLGVTTCELVAVRGLELEVRGLDAVDGTPVLDVKPHLTGFAPRGPVREPDWARALMATYW
;
A
#
# COMPACT_ATOMS: atom_id res chain seq x y z
N PHE A 1 24.82 6.10 19.26
CA PHE A 1 24.95 6.61 17.88
C PHE A 1 23.95 5.96 16.92
N PHE A 2 24.04 4.66 16.62
CA PHE A 2 23.11 4.00 15.68
C PHE A 2 21.62 4.09 16.11
N ARG A 3 21.33 3.89 17.39
CA ARG A 3 19.97 4.11 17.94
C ARG A 3 19.58 5.58 17.94
N ASP A 4 20.39 6.42 18.60
CA ASP A 4 19.95 7.77 18.99
C ASP A 4 20.15 8.84 17.90
N VAL A 5 21.16 8.66 17.05
CA VAL A 5 21.53 9.62 16.00
C VAL A 5 20.98 9.14 14.65
N LEU A 6 21.36 7.93 14.24
CA LEU A 6 20.85 7.35 12.99
C LEU A 6 19.38 6.90 13.09
N GLY A 7 18.84 6.73 14.31
CA GLY A 7 17.43 6.37 14.49
C GLY A 7 17.09 4.94 14.07
N LEU A 8 18.08 4.04 13.99
CA LEU A 8 17.85 2.69 13.49
C LEU A 8 17.02 1.85 14.49
N ALA A 9 16.00 1.18 13.95
CA ALA A 9 15.25 0.17 14.69
C ALA A 9 16.19 -0.96 15.12
N HIS A 10 16.00 -1.49 16.32
CA HIS A 10 16.87 -2.51 16.88
C HIS A 10 16.13 -3.44 17.83
N VAL A 11 16.74 -4.58 18.09
CA VAL A 11 16.43 -5.44 19.23
C VAL A 11 17.58 -5.39 20.21
N ASP A 12 17.28 -5.57 21.49
CA ASP A 12 18.29 -5.84 22.52
C ASP A 12 18.36 -7.36 22.69
N ALA A 13 19.48 -7.96 22.25
CA ALA A 13 19.67 -9.41 22.35
C ALA A 13 19.88 -9.86 23.80
N HIS A 14 20.56 -9.02 24.60
CA HIS A 14 20.68 -9.06 26.06
C HIS A 14 21.67 -7.96 26.50
N ASP A 15 21.49 -7.42 27.71
CA ASP A 15 22.42 -6.53 28.40
C ASP A 15 22.93 -5.33 27.56
N GLY A 16 22.07 -4.77 26.69
CA GLY A 16 22.44 -3.65 25.84
C GLY A 16 23.21 -4.03 24.58
N TRP A 17 23.27 -5.33 24.23
CA TRP A 17 23.75 -5.79 22.92
C TRP A 17 22.70 -5.50 21.86
N LEU A 18 22.76 -4.30 21.28
CA LEU A 18 21.80 -3.86 20.27
C LEU A 18 22.13 -4.40 18.88
N ILE A 19 21.17 -5.11 18.29
CA ILE A 19 21.22 -5.57 16.90
C ILE A 19 20.27 -4.71 16.07
N PHE A 20 20.83 -3.98 15.11
CA PHE A 20 20.09 -3.00 14.31
C PHE A 20 19.53 -3.61 13.03
N ARG A 21 18.28 -3.26 12.71
CA ARG A 21 17.71 -3.48 11.39
C ARG A 21 18.39 -2.53 10.40
N LEU A 22 18.98 -3.09 9.35
CA LEU A 22 19.55 -2.32 8.24
C LEU A 22 18.49 -1.96 7.19
N PRO A 23 18.68 -0.84 6.46
CA PRO A 23 17.88 -0.57 5.26
C PRO A 23 18.14 -1.64 4.18
N PRO A 24 17.30 -1.72 3.13
CA PRO A 24 17.64 -2.49 1.93
C PRO A 24 19.05 -2.16 1.46
N GLY A 25 19.80 -3.18 1.03
CA GLY A 25 21.20 -3.05 0.65
C GLY A 25 21.47 -3.73 -0.68
N GLU A 26 22.44 -3.21 -1.41
CA GLU A 26 22.94 -3.76 -2.66
C GLU A 26 24.46 -3.92 -2.59
N LEU A 27 25.00 -4.80 -3.44
CA LEU A 27 26.45 -4.99 -3.59
C LEU A 27 26.91 -4.40 -4.92
N GLY A 28 27.58 -3.25 -4.85
CA GLY A 28 28.32 -2.70 -5.99
C GLY A 28 29.69 -3.35 -6.12
N VAL A 29 29.96 -4.00 -7.26
CA VAL A 29 31.29 -4.55 -7.57
C VAL A 29 31.89 -3.76 -8.73
N HIS A 30 32.95 -3.00 -8.45
CA HIS A 30 33.69 -2.32 -9.49
C HIS A 30 34.49 -3.33 -10.33
N PRO A 31 34.60 -3.13 -11.65
CA PRO A 31 35.50 -3.91 -12.49
C PRO A 31 36.94 -3.87 -11.97
N ALA A 32 37.70 -4.94 -12.24
CA ALA A 32 39.12 -5.00 -11.88
C ALA A 32 39.89 -3.84 -12.52
N ALA A 33 40.56 -3.05 -11.69
CA ALA A 33 41.41 -1.97 -12.15
C ALA A 33 42.68 -2.52 -12.85
N PRO A 34 43.36 -1.72 -13.69
CA PRO A 34 44.62 -2.12 -14.32
C PRO A 34 45.67 -2.56 -13.28
N PRO A 35 46.61 -3.45 -13.66
CA PRO A 35 47.69 -3.87 -12.76
C PRO A 35 48.41 -2.67 -12.13
N GLY A 36 48.50 -2.64 -10.79
CA GLY A 36 49.15 -1.58 -10.02
C GLY A 36 48.25 -0.41 -9.61
N ALA A 37 46.98 -0.38 -10.03
CA ALA A 37 46.00 0.55 -9.48
C ALA A 37 45.56 0.13 -8.07
N PRO A 38 45.24 1.08 -7.17
CA PRO A 38 44.71 0.77 -5.85
C PRO A 38 43.41 -0.02 -5.99
N SER A 39 43.43 -1.28 -5.55
CA SER A 39 42.31 -2.23 -5.58
C SER A 39 42.26 -3.00 -4.26
N GLY A 40 41.13 -3.66 -3.97
CA GLY A 40 40.99 -4.51 -2.78
C GLY A 40 40.53 -3.80 -1.49
N HIS A 41 39.75 -2.71 -1.61
CA HIS A 41 39.04 -2.12 -0.48
C HIS A 41 37.52 -2.34 -0.63
N HIS A 42 36.84 -2.42 0.51
CA HIS A 42 35.38 -2.50 0.58
C HIS A 42 34.90 -1.32 1.40
N GLU A 43 33.77 -0.75 0.99
CA GLU A 43 33.14 0.36 1.68
C GLU A 43 31.70 -0.02 2.03
N LEU A 44 31.22 0.49 3.17
CA LEU A 44 29.84 0.32 3.61
C LEU A 44 29.15 1.68 3.57
N PHE A 45 28.04 1.74 2.84
CA PHE A 45 27.20 2.92 2.74
C PHE A 45 25.80 2.62 3.26
N LEU A 46 25.22 3.57 3.99
CA LEU A 46 23.78 3.61 4.24
C LEU A 46 23.10 4.35 3.09
N MET A 47 22.19 3.65 2.41
CA MET A 47 21.42 4.21 1.30
C MET A 47 20.32 5.15 1.79
N CYS A 48 20.08 6.23 1.05
CA CYS A 48 19.03 7.20 1.34
C CYS A 48 18.46 7.80 0.04
N PRO A 49 17.18 8.21 0.04
CA PRO A 49 16.55 8.81 -1.15
C PRO A 49 17.04 10.25 -1.41
N ASP A 50 17.46 10.96 -0.37
CA ASP A 50 17.96 12.33 -0.42
C ASP A 50 19.11 12.52 0.59
N VAL A 51 20.34 12.57 0.08
CA VAL A 51 21.53 12.69 0.93
C VAL A 51 21.67 14.10 1.52
N VAL A 52 21.14 15.13 0.87
CA VAL A 52 21.18 16.52 1.39
C VAL A 52 20.30 16.64 2.62
N GLN A 53 19.06 16.13 2.51
CA GLN A 53 18.13 16.08 3.63
C GLN A 53 18.66 15.19 4.76
N ALA A 54 19.20 14.01 4.44
CA ALA A 54 19.76 13.10 5.43
C ALA A 54 20.93 13.73 6.20
N VAL A 55 21.86 14.39 5.51
CA VAL A 55 22.99 15.10 6.13
C VAL A 55 22.52 16.21 7.06
N ALA A 56 21.55 17.03 6.62
CA ALA A 56 20.99 18.10 7.45
C ALA A 56 20.37 17.53 8.73
N GLU A 57 19.64 16.43 8.61
CA GLU A 57 19.01 15.77 9.76
C GLU A 57 20.02 15.17 10.74
N LEU A 58 21.04 14.50 10.22
CA LEU A 58 22.07 13.89 11.03
C LEU A 58 22.90 14.92 11.78
N ARG A 59 23.24 16.05 11.14
CA ARG A 59 23.89 17.19 11.82
C ARG A 59 23.04 17.73 12.95
N ARG A 60 21.73 17.89 12.73
CA ARG A 60 20.77 18.33 13.75
C ARG A 60 20.71 17.39 14.95
N ARG A 61 20.95 16.09 14.73
CA ARG A 61 21.04 15.06 15.78
C ARG A 61 22.45 14.88 16.35
N GLY A 62 23.40 15.73 15.98
CA GLY A 62 24.75 15.75 16.53
C GLY A 62 25.74 14.81 15.83
N ALA A 63 25.44 14.32 14.62
CA ALA A 63 26.43 13.62 13.81
C ALA A 63 27.45 14.59 13.20
N GLU A 64 28.71 14.20 13.21
CA GLU A 64 29.77 14.86 12.43
C GLU A 64 29.79 14.26 11.02
N VAL A 65 29.65 15.11 10.00
CA VAL A 65 29.66 14.72 8.59
C VAL A 65 31.05 15.03 8.02
N GLU A 66 31.68 14.02 7.44
CA GLU A 66 33.01 14.08 6.86
C GLU A 66 32.93 14.49 5.39
N GLY A 67 33.45 15.69 5.09
CA GLY A 67 33.53 16.21 3.73
C GLY A 67 32.21 16.71 3.16
N ASP A 68 32.29 17.23 1.94
CA ASP A 68 31.13 17.67 1.17
C ASP A 68 30.45 16.49 0.47
N ILE A 69 29.19 16.68 0.09
CA ILE A 69 28.48 15.72 -0.77
C ILE A 69 29.13 15.77 -2.15
N ALA A 70 29.72 14.65 -2.56
CA ALA A 70 30.39 14.50 -3.83
C ALA A 70 29.55 13.67 -4.80
N ASP A 71 29.44 14.14 -6.04
CA ASP A 71 28.90 13.33 -7.14
C ASP A 71 29.99 12.42 -7.69
N ARG A 72 29.74 11.10 -7.69
CA ARG A 72 30.65 10.08 -8.23
C ARG A 72 30.16 9.49 -9.55
N GLY A 73 29.17 10.11 -10.20
CA GLY A 73 28.55 9.63 -11.44
C GLY A 73 27.50 8.54 -11.19
N PHE A 74 27.81 7.55 -10.36
CA PHE A 74 26.85 6.51 -9.96
C PHE A 74 25.89 6.97 -8.85
N GLY A 75 26.26 7.98 -8.08
CA GLY A 75 25.40 8.62 -7.11
C GLY A 75 26.10 9.68 -6.27
N LEU A 76 25.37 10.24 -5.32
CA LEU A 76 25.87 11.25 -4.40
C LEU A 76 26.34 10.58 -3.12
N VAL A 77 27.58 10.87 -2.70
CA VAL A 77 28.20 10.24 -1.54
C VAL A 77 28.73 11.28 -0.56
N THR A 78 28.66 10.95 0.72
CA THR A 78 29.42 11.61 1.79
C THR A 78 29.65 10.56 2.89
N SER A 79 30.18 10.95 4.04
CA SER A 79 30.35 10.03 5.15
C SER A 79 30.05 10.72 6.48
N VAL A 80 29.74 9.92 7.49
CA VAL A 80 29.56 10.39 8.87
C VAL A 80 30.56 9.69 9.76
N ARG A 81 31.10 10.44 10.73
CA ARG A 81 31.96 9.88 11.76
C ARG A 81 31.11 9.14 12.79
N VAL A 82 31.38 7.85 12.93
CA VAL A 82 30.85 7.02 14.01
C VAL A 82 31.81 7.12 15.19
N PRO A 83 31.37 7.63 16.36
CA PRO A 83 32.24 7.70 17.54
C PRO A 83 32.78 6.31 17.91
N GLY A 84 34.10 6.16 17.90
CA GLY A 84 34.78 4.88 18.15
C GLY A 84 34.66 3.82 17.04
N GLY A 85 33.96 4.13 15.93
CA GLY A 85 33.66 3.18 14.84
C GLY A 85 34.17 3.57 13.46
N GLY A 86 34.89 4.70 13.34
CA GLY A 86 35.45 5.17 12.07
C GLY A 86 34.44 5.90 11.18
N SER A 87 34.64 5.84 9.87
CA SER A 87 33.79 6.51 8.88
C SER A 87 32.74 5.55 8.33
N LEU A 88 31.50 6.02 8.21
CA LEU A 88 30.39 5.28 7.59
C LEU A 88 29.82 6.10 6.45
N GLY A 89 29.73 5.51 5.26
CA GLY A 89 29.25 6.19 4.08
C GLY A 89 27.75 6.47 4.11
N LEU A 90 27.34 7.59 3.52
CA LEU A 90 25.96 7.87 3.11
C LEU A 90 25.90 7.93 1.60
N TYR A 91 24.89 7.31 1.02
CA TYR A 91 24.78 7.15 -0.42
C TYR A 91 23.36 7.41 -0.92
N GLN A 92 23.24 8.26 -1.94
CA GLN A 92 22.02 8.42 -2.71
C GLN A 92 22.26 7.91 -4.15
N PRO A 93 21.60 6.83 -4.57
CA PRO A 93 21.81 6.26 -5.90
C PRO A 93 21.31 7.19 -7.01
N LYS A 94 22.04 7.20 -8.14
CA LYS A 94 21.60 7.79 -9.42
C LYS A 94 21.40 6.73 -10.51
N HIS A 95 21.30 5.46 -10.11
CA HIS A 95 21.11 4.31 -10.97
C HIS A 95 19.89 3.49 -10.51
N PRO A 96 19.38 2.56 -11.35
CA PRO A 96 18.37 1.59 -10.92
C PRO A 96 18.88 0.76 -9.73
N THR A 97 18.05 0.60 -8.70
CA THR A 97 18.42 -0.05 -7.43
C THR A 97 18.26 -1.57 -7.51
N ALA A 98 19.23 -2.32 -6.99
CA ALA A 98 19.20 -3.79 -7.10
C ALA A 98 18.32 -4.45 -6.03
N TYR A 99 18.12 -3.80 -4.88
CA TYR A 99 17.37 -4.36 -3.75
C TYR A 99 15.86 -4.40 -3.95
N ASP A 100 15.34 -3.79 -5.04
CA ASP A 100 13.94 -3.86 -5.45
C ASP A 100 13.70 -4.92 -6.53
N LEU A 101 14.75 -5.60 -7.02
CA LEU A 101 14.63 -6.66 -8.01
C LEU A 101 14.10 -7.94 -7.35
N GLU A 102 13.18 -8.62 -8.03
CA GLU A 102 12.75 -9.97 -7.62
C GLU A 102 13.93 -10.95 -7.80
N ALA A 103 14.19 -11.78 -6.78
CA ALA A 103 15.20 -12.82 -6.88
C ALA A 103 14.72 -13.92 -7.83
N ASP A 104 15.34 -14.02 -9.01
CA ASP A 104 15.11 -15.12 -9.96
C ASP A 104 15.97 -16.33 -9.58
N ASP A 105 15.73 -16.92 -8.40
CA ASP A 105 16.52 -18.05 -7.90
C ASP A 105 15.74 -19.36 -7.70
N GLY A 106 14.45 -19.38 -8.04
CA GLY A 106 13.59 -20.56 -7.92
C GLY A 106 13.43 -21.09 -6.49
N THR A 107 13.86 -20.34 -5.46
CA THR A 107 13.77 -20.75 -4.06
C THR A 107 12.52 -20.12 -3.43
N PRO A 108 11.58 -20.92 -2.86
CA PRO A 108 10.40 -20.34 -2.23
C PRO A 108 10.82 -19.51 -0.99
N PRO A 109 10.32 -18.27 -0.84
CA PRO A 109 10.77 -17.38 0.22
C PRO A 109 10.51 -17.99 1.59
N THR A 110 11.55 -18.05 2.43
CA THR A 110 11.48 -18.52 3.81
C THR A 110 10.69 -17.51 4.65
N SER A 111 9.42 -17.84 4.90
CA SER A 111 8.45 -17.10 5.72
C SER A 111 8.24 -15.62 5.32
N PRO A 112 7.19 -15.32 4.54
CA PRO A 112 6.91 -13.95 4.15
C PRO A 112 6.39 -13.18 5.38
N ARG A 113 7.17 -12.23 5.89
CA ARG A 113 6.52 -10.94 6.13
C ARG A 113 6.16 -10.45 4.73
N SER A 114 4.95 -10.80 4.29
CA SER A 114 4.48 -10.57 2.93
C SER A 114 4.93 -9.19 2.49
N ALA A 115 5.84 -9.15 1.51
CA ALA A 115 6.05 -7.97 0.71
C ALA A 115 4.64 -7.49 0.31
N GLY A 116 4.33 -6.23 0.57
CA GLY A 116 3.07 -5.67 0.11
C GLY A 116 2.97 -5.92 -1.39
N TYR A 117 1.83 -6.42 -1.86
CA TYR A 117 1.58 -6.54 -3.28
C TYR A 117 0.90 -5.26 -3.77
N THR A 118 1.29 -4.82 -4.96
CA THR A 118 0.66 -3.66 -5.61
C THR A 118 -0.62 -4.12 -6.29
N VAL A 119 -1.73 -3.43 -6.03
CA VAL A 119 -2.99 -3.64 -6.76
C VAL A 119 -3.14 -2.52 -7.77
N ARG A 120 -3.40 -2.88 -9.03
CA ARG A 120 -3.72 -1.96 -10.11
C ARG A 120 -5.24 -1.95 -10.32
N PRO A 121 -5.88 -0.78 -10.52
CA PRO A 121 -7.27 -0.74 -10.95
C PRO A 121 -7.43 -1.42 -12.31
N ILE A 122 -8.50 -2.19 -12.47
CA ILE A 122 -8.91 -2.83 -13.74
C ILE A 122 -9.99 -2.04 -14.47
N GLY A 123 -10.37 -0.89 -13.92
CA GLY A 123 -11.45 -0.07 -14.45
C GLY A 123 -11.78 1.09 -13.52
N SER A 124 -12.86 1.79 -13.85
CA SER A 124 -13.35 2.91 -13.05
C SER A 124 -14.86 3.04 -13.13
N VAL A 125 -15.44 3.60 -12.08
CA VAL A 125 -16.85 3.99 -12.07
C VAL A 125 -17.04 5.23 -12.95
N ARG A 126 -18.15 5.26 -13.71
CA ARG A 126 -18.63 6.39 -14.49
C ARG A 126 -20.10 6.69 -14.25
N GLY A 127 -20.44 7.96 -14.15
CA GLY A 127 -21.79 8.43 -13.91
C GLY A 127 -22.24 8.16 -12.48
N GLY A 128 -23.54 7.98 -12.27
CA GLY A 128 -24.11 7.86 -10.92
C GLY A 128 -23.96 9.16 -10.13
N ARG A 129 -23.53 9.04 -8.86
CA ARG A 129 -23.34 10.19 -7.96
C ARG A 129 -21.92 10.74 -8.06
N GLN A 130 -21.83 12.06 -8.00
CA GLN A 130 -20.56 12.80 -7.98
C GLN A 130 -20.07 13.06 -6.54
N GLN A 131 -21.01 13.28 -5.63
CA GLN A 131 -20.76 13.63 -4.24
C GLN A 131 -20.67 12.38 -3.37
N VAL A 132 -19.73 12.39 -2.43
CA VAL A 132 -19.53 11.29 -1.48
C VAL A 132 -20.55 11.45 -0.35
N GLU A 133 -21.64 10.70 -0.47
CA GLU A 133 -22.70 10.61 0.52
C GLU A 133 -22.89 9.17 0.98
N ASP A 134 -23.40 9.02 2.20
CA ASP A 134 -23.32 7.78 2.94
C ASP A 134 -24.39 6.75 2.57
N ASP A 135 -25.60 7.18 2.19
CA ASP A 135 -26.79 6.31 2.07
C ASP A 135 -27.63 6.62 0.80
N GLY A 136 -28.62 5.77 0.47
CA GLY A 136 -29.61 5.99 -0.60
C GLY A 136 -29.17 5.53 -1.99
N TRP A 137 -28.25 4.57 -2.07
CA TRP A 137 -27.62 4.15 -3.31
C TRP A 137 -28.46 3.19 -4.15
N ALA A 138 -29.54 2.60 -3.63
CA ALA A 138 -30.29 1.53 -4.30
C ALA A 138 -30.85 1.91 -5.68
N ALA A 139 -31.27 3.17 -5.86
CA ALA A 139 -31.82 3.65 -7.12
C ALA A 139 -30.75 4.23 -8.07
N VAL A 140 -29.48 4.30 -7.66
CA VAL A 140 -28.41 4.90 -8.44
C VAL A 140 -27.93 3.90 -9.49
N THR A 141 -28.04 4.29 -10.77
CA THR A 141 -27.42 3.57 -11.88
C THR A 141 -26.09 4.23 -12.24
N SER A 142 -25.05 3.41 -12.39
CA SER A 142 -23.71 3.81 -12.82
C SER A 142 -23.15 2.80 -13.83
N ARG A 143 -22.01 3.11 -14.42
CA ARG A 143 -21.27 2.18 -15.28
C ARG A 143 -19.90 1.89 -14.69
N ILE A 144 -19.42 0.67 -14.86
CA ILE A 144 -18.02 0.31 -14.66
C ILE A 144 -17.41 0.22 -16.06
N GLU A 145 -16.50 1.13 -16.36
CA GLU A 145 -15.68 1.07 -17.58
C GLU A 145 -14.38 0.34 -17.23
N LEU A 146 -14.23 -0.88 -17.75
CA LEU A 146 -13.02 -1.69 -17.57
C LEU A 146 -11.91 -1.23 -18.51
N ASP A 147 -10.66 -1.33 -18.07
CA ASP A 147 -9.49 -0.86 -18.79
C ASP A 147 -9.00 -1.90 -19.82
N PRO A 148 -9.02 -1.58 -21.13
CA PRO A 148 -8.54 -2.49 -22.17
C PRO A 148 -7.02 -2.77 -22.13
N GLN A 149 -6.25 -2.04 -21.32
CA GLN A 149 -4.84 -2.33 -21.07
C GLN A 149 -4.64 -3.44 -20.03
N GLU A 150 -5.64 -3.67 -19.18
CA GLU A 150 -5.61 -4.68 -18.11
C GLU A 150 -6.46 -5.92 -18.46
N LEU A 151 -7.50 -5.75 -19.28
CA LEU A 151 -8.45 -6.81 -19.65
C LEU A 151 -8.74 -6.80 -21.15
N ASP A 152 -8.84 -8.00 -21.75
CA ASP A 152 -9.35 -8.14 -23.12
C ASP A 152 -10.89 -8.26 -23.16
N GLU A 153 -11.50 -8.09 -24.35
CA GLU A 153 -12.96 -8.11 -24.52
C GLU A 153 -13.63 -9.42 -24.08
N SER A 154 -12.89 -10.54 -24.01
CA SER A 154 -13.44 -11.82 -23.58
C SER A 154 -13.63 -11.90 -22.06
N ALA A 155 -13.00 -11.00 -21.28
CA ALA A 155 -13.06 -10.99 -19.82
C ALA A 155 -14.47 -10.88 -19.24
N THR A 156 -15.44 -10.36 -20.01
CA THR A 156 -16.84 -10.19 -19.59
C THR A 156 -17.78 -11.26 -20.16
N THR A 157 -17.25 -12.24 -20.90
CA THR A 157 -18.06 -13.30 -21.51
C THR A 157 -18.84 -14.10 -20.46
N GLY A 158 -20.16 -14.18 -20.62
CA GLY A 158 -21.05 -14.91 -19.72
C GLY A 158 -21.45 -14.15 -18.46
N LEU A 159 -20.97 -12.92 -18.24
CA LEU A 159 -21.41 -12.12 -17.10
C LEU A 159 -22.91 -11.79 -17.15
N GLU A 160 -23.48 -11.69 -18.36
CA GLU A 160 -24.91 -11.46 -18.58
C GLU A 160 -25.82 -12.58 -18.09
N GLU A 161 -25.27 -13.77 -17.79
CA GLU A 161 -26.02 -14.86 -17.16
C GLU A 161 -26.26 -14.63 -15.67
N PHE A 162 -25.60 -13.63 -15.07
CA PHE A 162 -25.71 -13.28 -13.66
C PHE A 162 -26.55 -12.01 -13.45
N SER A 163 -27.28 -11.98 -12.33
CA SER A 163 -28.10 -10.81 -11.98
C SER A 163 -27.37 -9.78 -11.11
N HIS A 164 -26.31 -10.19 -10.41
CA HIS A 164 -25.62 -9.35 -9.43
C HIS A 164 -24.11 -9.57 -9.48
N LEU A 165 -23.37 -8.52 -9.14
CA LEU A 165 -21.92 -8.52 -9.04
C LEU A 165 -21.49 -8.10 -7.65
N ASP A 166 -20.47 -8.77 -7.11
CA ASP A 166 -19.66 -8.28 -6.00
C ASP A 166 -18.50 -7.45 -6.59
N VAL A 167 -18.55 -6.13 -6.41
CA VAL A 167 -17.57 -5.17 -6.94
C VAL A 167 -16.63 -4.75 -5.82
N VAL A 168 -15.32 -4.90 -6.05
CA VAL A 168 -14.27 -4.41 -5.13
C VAL A 168 -13.68 -3.14 -5.70
N TYR A 169 -13.64 -2.08 -4.91
CA TYR A 169 -13.17 -0.77 -5.33
C TYR A 169 -12.36 -0.07 -4.24
N LEU A 170 -11.62 0.96 -4.61
CA LEU A 170 -10.77 1.72 -3.69
C LEU A 170 -11.48 3.01 -3.26
N PHE A 171 -11.58 3.26 -1.95
CA PHE A 171 -11.93 4.60 -1.43
C PHE A 171 -10.74 5.56 -1.60
N ASP A 172 -10.48 5.96 -2.85
CA ASP A 172 -9.35 6.77 -3.30
C ASP A 172 -9.32 8.18 -2.67
N ARG A 173 -10.50 8.70 -2.28
CA ARG A 173 -10.67 10.02 -1.64
C ARG A 173 -10.53 10.03 -0.12
N VAL A 174 -10.20 8.90 0.51
CA VAL A 174 -9.94 8.86 1.96
C VAL A 174 -8.55 9.40 2.23
N ASP A 175 -8.49 10.47 3.03
CA ASP A 175 -7.24 11.02 3.56
C ASP A 175 -6.50 9.93 4.36
N PRO A 176 -5.24 9.62 4.02
CA PRO A 176 -4.42 8.68 4.79
C PRO A 176 -4.32 8.99 6.29
N ALA A 177 -4.42 10.26 6.69
CA ALA A 177 -4.40 10.68 8.09
C ALA A 177 -5.66 10.24 8.86
N GLU A 178 -6.79 10.07 8.18
CA GLU A 178 -8.06 9.66 8.76
C GLU A 178 -8.17 8.14 8.95
N VAL A 179 -7.19 7.36 8.49
CA VAL A 179 -7.21 5.89 8.58
C VAL A 179 -7.29 5.44 10.04
N CYS A 180 -8.44 4.87 10.40
CA CYS A 180 -8.70 4.29 11.70
C CYS A 180 -8.16 2.86 11.77
N ARG A 181 -7.38 2.56 12.83
CA ARG A 181 -6.85 1.22 13.12
C ARG A 181 -7.48 0.57 14.35
N GLY A 182 -8.34 1.31 15.06
CA GLY A 182 -8.92 0.93 16.35
C GLY A 182 -10.44 0.90 16.32
N ALA A 183 -11.06 1.18 17.46
CA ALA A 183 -12.52 1.32 17.56
C ALA A 183 -12.95 2.78 17.40
N ARG A 184 -14.13 2.98 16.80
CA ARG A 184 -14.77 4.29 16.64
C ARG A 184 -16.28 4.17 16.76
N TYR A 185 -16.96 5.29 16.91
CA TYR A 185 -18.42 5.36 16.85
C TYR A 185 -18.90 5.15 15.40
N PRO A 186 -19.72 4.13 15.10
CA PRO A 186 -20.22 3.92 13.74
C PRO A 186 -21.01 5.14 13.27
N ARG A 187 -20.72 5.64 12.06
CA ARG A 187 -21.29 6.90 11.52
C ARG A 187 -21.18 8.12 12.48
N GLY A 188 -20.24 8.10 13.44
CA GLY A 188 -20.14 9.14 14.47
C GLY A 188 -21.27 9.14 15.52
N ARG A 189 -22.10 8.09 15.55
CA ARG A 189 -23.24 7.95 16.46
C ARG A 189 -22.78 7.55 17.86
N HIS A 190 -22.75 8.53 18.77
CA HIS A 190 -22.33 8.34 20.18
C HIS A 190 -23.37 7.61 21.04
N ASP A 191 -24.62 7.51 20.58
CA ASP A 191 -25.67 6.68 21.18
C ASP A 191 -25.42 5.19 20.93
N TRP A 192 -24.52 4.84 20.00
CA TRP A 192 -23.98 3.50 19.85
C TRP A 192 -22.63 3.37 20.55
N GLY A 193 -22.29 2.16 21.00
CA GLY A 193 -20.97 1.88 21.59
C GLY A 193 -19.83 2.00 20.58
N LEU A 194 -18.59 2.07 21.09
CA LEU A 194 -17.40 1.94 20.25
C LEU A 194 -17.35 0.55 19.60
N VAL A 195 -17.12 0.52 18.29
CA VAL A 195 -17.00 -0.72 17.51
C VAL A 195 -15.65 -0.72 16.78
N GLY A 196 -14.93 -1.84 16.80
CA GLY A 196 -13.66 -1.97 16.06
C GLY A 196 -13.84 -1.71 14.56
N ILE A 197 -12.86 -1.10 13.89
CA ILE A 197 -12.94 -0.77 12.46
C ILE A 197 -13.25 -1.98 11.57
N LEU A 198 -12.77 -3.17 11.95
CA LEU A 198 -13.03 -4.44 11.23
C LEU A 198 -14.42 -5.03 11.51
N ALA A 199 -15.11 -4.55 12.55
CA ALA A 199 -16.49 -4.91 12.85
C ALA A 199 -17.51 -3.90 12.29
N GLN A 200 -17.03 -2.93 11.48
CA GLN A 200 -17.84 -1.95 10.76
C GLN A 200 -17.56 -2.03 9.25
N ARG A 201 -18.32 -1.27 8.45
CA ARG A 201 -18.08 -1.07 7.00
C ARG A 201 -17.58 0.34 6.65
N ALA A 202 -16.99 1.06 7.61
CA ALA A 202 -16.49 2.43 7.38
C ALA A 202 -15.31 2.48 6.38
N LYS A 203 -15.25 3.55 5.57
CA LYS A 203 -14.29 3.75 4.46
C LYS A 203 -12.84 3.97 4.90
N ASP A 204 -12.65 4.58 6.06
CA ASP A 204 -11.40 4.98 6.71
C ASP A 204 -10.67 3.81 7.38
N ARG A 205 -10.52 2.70 6.65
CA ARG A 205 -9.88 1.46 7.10
C ARG A 205 -8.48 1.30 6.47
N PRO A 206 -7.60 0.43 7.02
CA PRO A 206 -6.20 0.34 6.59
C PRO A 206 -5.96 0.20 5.09
N ASN A 207 -6.76 -0.64 4.41
CA ASN A 207 -6.61 -0.89 2.97
C ASN A 207 -7.62 -0.13 2.11
N ARG A 208 -8.55 0.63 2.72
CA ARG A 208 -9.56 1.46 2.03
C ARG A 208 -10.35 0.72 0.93
N LEU A 209 -10.58 -0.58 1.11
CA LEU A 209 -11.35 -1.39 0.16
C LEU A 209 -12.85 -1.28 0.47
N GLY A 210 -13.61 -0.90 -0.55
CA GLY A 210 -15.06 -1.02 -0.61
C GLY A 210 -15.45 -2.33 -1.29
N VAL A 211 -16.58 -2.90 -0.86
CA VAL A 211 -17.16 -4.11 -1.47
C VAL A 211 -18.66 -3.95 -1.48
N THR A 212 -19.25 -4.07 -2.67
CA THR A 212 -20.69 -3.88 -2.87
C THR A 212 -21.26 -4.94 -3.78
N THR A 213 -22.33 -5.57 -3.31
CA THR A 213 -23.16 -6.44 -4.13
C THR A 213 -24.22 -5.57 -4.81
N CYS A 214 -24.14 -5.40 -6.12
CA CYS A 214 -25.04 -4.55 -6.91
C CYS A 214 -25.70 -5.33 -8.05
N GLU A 215 -26.84 -4.85 -8.54
CA GLU A 215 -27.55 -5.43 -9.69
C GLU A 215 -26.74 -5.18 -10.97
N LEU A 216 -26.55 -6.22 -11.79
CA LEU A 216 -26.03 -6.12 -13.16
C LEU A 216 -27.19 -5.88 -14.12
N VAL A 217 -27.24 -4.69 -14.71
CA VAL A 217 -28.30 -4.27 -15.61
C VAL A 217 -27.99 -4.66 -17.05
N ALA A 218 -26.74 -4.48 -17.49
CA ALA A 218 -26.31 -4.83 -18.85
C ALA A 218 -24.79 -5.01 -18.94
N VAL A 219 -24.35 -5.82 -19.89
CA VAL A 219 -22.95 -6.02 -20.29
C VAL A 219 -22.80 -5.57 -21.75
N ARG A 220 -21.83 -4.68 -22.02
CA ARG A 220 -21.52 -4.17 -23.37
C ARG A 220 -20.00 -4.13 -23.57
N GLY A 221 -19.42 -5.26 -23.97
CA GLY A 221 -17.97 -5.42 -24.06
C GLY A 221 -17.34 -5.21 -22.68
N LEU A 222 -16.45 -4.22 -22.56
CA LEU A 222 -15.79 -3.83 -21.30
C LEU A 222 -16.57 -2.80 -20.47
N GLU A 223 -17.83 -2.51 -20.82
CA GLU A 223 -18.73 -1.65 -20.04
C GLU A 223 -19.79 -2.49 -19.31
N LEU A 224 -19.88 -2.34 -17.99
CA LEU A 224 -20.89 -2.97 -17.15
C LEU A 224 -21.85 -1.91 -16.59
N GLU A 225 -23.12 -1.96 -16.94
CA GLU A 225 -24.14 -1.10 -16.34
C GLU A 225 -24.67 -1.75 -15.06
N VAL A 226 -24.62 -1.03 -13.95
CA VAL A 226 -24.96 -1.57 -12.62
C VAL A 226 -25.88 -0.62 -11.85
N ARG A 227 -26.68 -1.19 -10.94
CA ARG A 227 -27.56 -0.42 -10.04
C ARG A 227 -27.31 -0.79 -8.59
N GLY A 228 -27.23 0.21 -7.71
CA GLY A 228 -26.96 0.01 -6.29
C GLY A 228 -25.48 -0.02 -5.92
N LEU A 229 -24.56 0.33 -6.84
CA LEU A 229 -23.15 0.49 -6.54
C LEU A 229 -22.95 1.78 -5.72
N ASP A 230 -22.42 1.65 -4.50
CA ASP A 230 -22.17 2.76 -3.57
C ASP A 230 -20.78 3.41 -3.74
N ALA A 231 -20.40 3.62 -5.00
CA ALA A 231 -19.16 4.25 -5.41
C ALA A 231 -19.44 5.47 -6.29
N VAL A 232 -18.71 6.56 -6.05
CA VAL A 232 -18.86 7.81 -6.80
C VAL A 232 -18.18 7.74 -8.17
N ASP A 233 -18.57 8.61 -9.09
CA ASP A 233 -17.92 8.79 -10.38
C ASP A 233 -16.39 8.93 -10.23
N GLY A 234 -15.64 8.21 -11.07
CA GLY A 234 -14.18 8.18 -11.03
C GLY A 234 -13.56 7.23 -10.00
N THR A 235 -14.34 6.57 -9.15
CA THR A 235 -13.82 5.61 -8.18
C THR A 235 -13.08 4.46 -8.89
N PRO A 236 -11.84 4.11 -8.50
CA PRO A 236 -11.11 3.00 -9.11
C PRO A 236 -11.73 1.64 -8.74
N VAL A 237 -11.97 0.80 -9.75
CA VAL A 237 -12.45 -0.58 -9.57
C VAL A 237 -11.24 -1.51 -9.60
N LEU A 238 -11.15 -2.39 -8.61
CA LEU A 238 -10.03 -3.31 -8.42
C LEU A 238 -10.39 -4.74 -8.84
N ASP A 239 -11.67 -5.12 -8.72
CA ASP A 239 -12.14 -6.46 -9.05
C ASP A 239 -13.67 -6.49 -9.25
N VAL A 240 -14.16 -7.44 -10.04
CA VAL A 240 -15.59 -7.70 -10.28
C VAL A 240 -15.82 -9.19 -10.27
N LYS A 241 -16.80 -9.66 -9.49
CA LYS A 241 -17.16 -11.08 -9.40
C LYS A 241 -18.66 -11.29 -9.54
N PRO A 242 -19.13 -12.33 -10.23
CA PRO A 242 -20.54 -12.69 -10.15
C PRO A 242 -20.92 -13.10 -8.73
N HIS A 243 -22.03 -12.60 -8.22
CA HIS A 243 -22.54 -13.01 -6.93
C HIS A 243 -23.15 -14.42 -7.03
N LEU A 244 -22.61 -15.36 -6.25
CA LEU A 244 -23.09 -16.74 -6.21
C LEU A 244 -23.78 -17.02 -4.87
N THR A 245 -25.03 -17.47 -4.92
CA THR A 245 -25.78 -17.88 -3.72
C THR A 245 -25.10 -19.03 -2.97
N GLY A 246 -24.27 -19.83 -3.65
CA GLY A 246 -23.43 -20.86 -3.04
C GLY A 246 -22.39 -20.34 -2.04
N PHE A 247 -22.06 -19.03 -2.09
CA PHE A 247 -21.18 -18.36 -1.12
C PHE A 247 -21.95 -17.69 0.04
N ALA A 248 -23.28 -17.70 0.02
CA ALA A 248 -24.06 -17.20 1.15
C ALA A 248 -23.68 -17.95 2.45
N PRO A 249 -23.76 -17.29 3.62
CA PRO A 249 -23.43 -17.90 4.90
C PRO A 249 -24.17 -19.21 5.13
N ARG A 250 -23.46 -20.22 5.64
CA ARG A 250 -24.07 -21.48 6.05
C ARG A 250 -24.64 -21.33 7.46
N GLY A 251 -25.93 -21.58 7.63
CA GLY A 251 -26.62 -21.49 8.92
C GLY A 251 -27.18 -20.09 9.22
N PRO A 252 -27.67 -19.85 10.44
CA PRO A 252 -28.30 -18.58 10.82
C PRO A 252 -27.29 -17.44 10.85
N VAL A 253 -27.65 -16.30 10.25
CA VAL A 253 -26.85 -15.07 10.31
C VAL A 253 -27.18 -14.29 11.60
N ARG A 254 -26.15 -13.85 12.31
CA ARG A 254 -26.27 -13.00 13.51
C ARG A 254 -25.65 -11.64 13.25
N GLU A 255 -26.40 -10.60 13.58
CA GLU A 255 -25.98 -9.19 13.47
C GLU A 255 -26.39 -8.45 14.74
N PRO A 256 -25.57 -7.50 15.22
CA PRO A 256 -25.92 -6.67 16.37
C PRO A 256 -27.02 -5.65 16.01
N ASP A 257 -27.82 -5.24 16.99
CA ASP A 257 -28.98 -4.37 16.78
C ASP A 257 -28.62 -3.02 16.14
N TRP A 258 -27.47 -2.44 16.50
CA TRP A 258 -27.00 -1.18 15.90
C TRP A 258 -26.75 -1.31 14.40
N ALA A 259 -26.26 -2.47 13.93
CA ALA A 259 -26.00 -2.70 12.51
C ALA A 259 -27.31 -2.89 11.74
N ARG A 260 -28.28 -3.60 12.34
CA ARG A 260 -29.63 -3.73 11.78
C ARG A 260 -30.31 -2.36 11.67
N ALA A 261 -30.19 -1.52 12.71
CA ALA A 261 -30.71 -0.17 12.72
C ALA A 261 -30.05 0.72 11.66
N LEU A 262 -28.73 0.59 11.46
CA LEU A 262 -28.00 1.27 10.38
C LEU A 262 -28.53 0.84 9.00
N MET A 263 -28.67 -0.47 8.77
CA MET A 263 -29.07 -1.01 7.48
C MET A 263 -30.53 -0.72 7.10
N ALA A 264 -31.38 -0.39 8.07
CA ALA A 264 -32.80 -0.11 7.83
C ALA A 264 -33.05 1.09 6.89
N THR A 265 -32.08 2.01 6.76
CA THR A 265 -32.18 3.20 5.91
C THR A 265 -30.97 3.38 4.97
N TYR A 266 -30.16 2.35 4.80
CA TYR A 266 -28.89 2.44 4.06
C TYR A 266 -29.09 2.53 2.54
N TRP A 267 -30.02 1.72 2.02
CA TRP A 267 -30.25 1.51 0.60
C TRP A 267 -31.18 2.56 -0.02
#